data_AF-A0A6G3TJ66-F1
#
_entry.id   AF-A0A6G3TJ66-F1
#
_cell.length_a   1.000
_cell.length_b   1.000
_cell.length_c   1.000
_cell.angle_alpha   90.00
_cell.angle_beta   90.00
_cell.angle_gamma   90.00
#
_symmetry.space_group_name_H-M   'P 1'
#
loop_
_entity.id
_entity.type
_entity.pdbx_description
1 polymer ?
#
loop_
_entity_poly.entity_id
_entity_poly.type
_entity_poly.pdbx_seq_one_letter_code
_entity_poly.pdbx_strand_id
1 'polypeptide(L)'
;MPVELTWWGHATCTVEDSGIRVLTDPLFVRRLAHLRRRRGAVPPPEAWRADVALVSHLHADHLHVPSLARLAPGTRLLVPR
;
A
#
# COMPACT_ATOMS: atom_id res chain seq x y z
N MET A 1 1.69 7.76 -21.62
CA MET A 1 2.69 7.22 -20.66
C MET A 1 2.30 5.78 -20.39
N PRO A 2 3.24 4.83 -20.33
CA PRO A 2 2.91 3.46 -19.94
C PRO A 2 2.42 3.46 -18.48
N VAL A 3 1.57 2.49 -18.15
CA VAL A 3 1.24 2.20 -16.74
C VAL A 3 2.47 1.58 -16.09
N GLU A 4 2.89 2.11 -14.95
CA GLU A 4 3.98 1.55 -14.16
C GLU A 4 3.43 0.84 -12.93
N LEU A 5 4.03 -0.31 -12.62
CA LEU A 5 3.62 -1.17 -11.52
C LEU A 5 4.83 -1.51 -10.66
N THR A 6 4.79 -1.13 -9.39
CA THR A 6 5.77 -1.58 -8.39
C THR A 6 5.12 -2.52 -7.41
N TRP A 7 5.50 -3.79 -7.44
CA TRP A 7 5.08 -4.77 -6.44
C TRP A 7 6.02 -4.76 -5.24
N TRP A 8 5.50 -4.33 -4.09
CA TRP A 8 6.27 -4.29 -2.85
C TRP A 8 6.21 -5.60 -2.07
N GLY A 9 5.25 -6.47 -2.36
CA GLY A 9 5.06 -7.76 -1.70
C GLY A 9 3.76 -7.83 -0.91
N HIS A 10 3.23 -9.05 -0.76
CA HIS A 10 1.83 -9.30 -0.38
C HIS A 10 0.89 -8.62 -1.39
N ALA A 11 -0.16 -7.97 -0.91
CA ALA A 11 -1.10 -7.18 -1.69
C ALA A 11 -0.69 -5.70 -1.84
N THR A 12 0.51 -5.31 -1.39
CA THR A 12 0.99 -3.92 -1.52
C THR A 12 1.62 -3.68 -2.89
N CYS A 13 0.94 -2.90 -3.73
CA CYS A 13 1.39 -2.47 -5.05
C CYS A 13 1.21 -0.96 -5.21
N THR A 14 2.20 -0.31 -5.83
CA THR A 14 2.02 1.03 -6.40
C THR A 14 1.66 0.88 -7.87
N VAL A 15 0.59 1.55 -8.29
CA VAL A 15 0.17 1.68 -9.69
C VAL A 15 0.28 3.15 -10.05
N GLU A 16 1.05 3.47 -11.09
CA GLU A 16 1.17 4.83 -11.61
C GLU A 16 0.62 4.86 -13.03
N ASP A 17 -0.47 5.61 -13.20
CA ASP A 17 -1.14 5.76 -14.49
C ASP A 17 -1.64 7.20 -14.63
N SER A 18 -1.37 7.81 -15.78
CA SER A 18 -1.90 9.12 -16.14
C SER A 18 -1.64 10.22 -15.08
N GLY A 19 -0.51 10.13 -14.38
CA GLY A 19 -0.14 11.06 -13.30
C GLY A 19 -0.81 10.80 -11.95
N ILE A 20 -1.61 9.73 -11.84
CA ILE A 20 -2.25 9.30 -10.60
C ILE A 20 -1.49 8.11 -10.02
N ARG A 21 -1.19 8.18 -8.74
CA ARG A 21 -0.55 7.11 -7.99
C ARG A 21 -1.53 6.44 -7.04
N VAL A 22 -1.79 5.17 -7.28
CA VAL A 22 -2.64 4.32 -6.44
C VAL A 22 -1.77 3.36 -5.63
N LEU A 23 -2.06 3.22 -4.35
CA LEU A 23 -1.43 2.23 -3.47
C LEU A 23 -2.47 1.23 -2.96
N THR A 24 -2.24 -0.06 -3.21
CA THR A 24 -3.13 -1.12 -2.72
C THR A 24 -2.66 -1.66 -1.38
N ASP A 25 -3.59 -2.02 -0.50
CA ASP A 25 -3.41 -2.72 0.78
C ASP A 25 -2.07 -2.38 1.48
N PRO A 26 -1.90 -1.13 1.98
CA PRO A 26 -0.61 -0.64 2.43
C PRO A 26 -0.06 -1.41 3.64
N LEU A 27 1.04 -2.15 3.45
CA LEU A 27 1.70 -2.91 4.52
C LEU A 27 3.20 -2.61 4.60
N PHE A 28 3.56 -1.60 5.40
CA PHE A 28 4.93 -1.04 5.50
C PHE A 28 5.81 -1.73 6.55
N VAL A 29 5.60 -3.03 6.76
CA VAL A 29 6.30 -3.80 7.81
C VAL A 29 6.94 -5.06 7.25
N ARG A 30 8.01 -5.52 7.92
CA ARG A 30 8.64 -6.83 7.64
C ARG A 30 7.89 -7.99 8.27
N ARG A 31 7.13 -7.74 9.33
CA ARG A 31 6.45 -8.74 10.15
C ARG A 31 5.11 -8.18 10.60
N LEU A 32 4.09 -9.02 10.54
CA LEU A 32 2.77 -8.79 11.11
C LEU A 32 2.39 -10.01 11.94
N ALA A 33 2.37 -9.88 13.26
CA ALA A 33 2.22 -11.01 14.17
C ALA A 33 3.19 -12.18 13.83
N HIS A 34 2.64 -13.34 13.49
CA HIS A 34 3.41 -14.53 13.09
C HIS A 34 3.81 -14.53 11.60
N LEU A 35 3.22 -13.66 10.77
CA LEU A 35 3.53 -13.54 9.35
C LEU A 35 4.83 -12.76 9.12
N ARG A 36 5.64 -13.23 8.18
CA ARG A 36 6.90 -12.59 7.78
C ARG A 36 6.91 -12.32 6.28
N ARG A 37 7.30 -11.12 5.88
CA ARG A 37 7.53 -10.77 4.48
C ARG A 37 8.67 -11.62 3.93
N ARG A 38 8.36 -12.49 2.96
CA ARG A 38 9.34 -13.39 2.33
C ARG A 38 9.94 -12.81 1.04
N ARG A 39 9.18 -12.00 0.32
CA ARG A 39 9.54 -11.38 -0.96
C ARG A 39 8.99 -9.96 -1.05
N GLY A 40 9.55 -9.20 -1.99
CA GLY A 40 9.28 -7.79 -2.17
C GLY A 40 9.96 -6.92 -1.10
N ALA A 41 10.39 -5.74 -1.49
CA ALA A 41 11.02 -4.79 -0.56
C ALA A 41 9.97 -4.25 0.43
N VAL A 42 10.39 -3.92 1.65
CA VAL A 42 9.53 -3.11 2.51
C VAL A 42 9.34 -1.76 1.81
N PRO A 43 8.11 -1.29 1.58
CA PRO A 43 7.87 0.01 0.98
C PRO A 43 8.64 1.11 1.73
N PRO A 44 9.62 1.76 1.08
CA PRO A 44 10.35 2.87 1.67
C PRO A 44 9.45 4.13 1.74
N PRO A 45 9.84 5.18 2.47
CA PRO A 45 8.99 6.37 2.68
C PRO A 45 8.44 7.01 1.40
N GLU A 46 9.20 7.00 0.31
CA GLU A 46 8.79 7.50 -1.01
C GLU A 46 7.59 6.74 -1.61
N ALA A 47 7.41 5.47 -1.22
CA ALA A 47 6.30 4.62 -1.65
C ALA A 47 5.01 4.87 -0.85
N TRP A 48 5.07 5.64 0.25
CA TRP A 48 3.89 5.97 1.07
C TRP A 48 3.09 7.16 0.50
N ARG A 49 3.66 7.84 -0.50
CA ARG A 49 2.97 8.89 -1.25
C ARG A 49 2.03 8.23 -2.25
N ALA A 50 0.74 8.51 -2.16
CA ALA A 50 -0.27 8.09 -3.12
C ALA A 50 -1.40 9.12 -3.15
N ASP A 51 -2.08 9.26 -4.29
CA ASP A 51 -3.31 10.05 -4.39
C ASP A 51 -4.48 9.27 -3.80
N VAL A 52 -4.48 7.95 -4.00
CA VAL A 52 -5.50 7.03 -3.52
C VAL A 52 -4.85 5.80 -2.88
N ALA A 53 -5.31 5.44 -1.69
CA ALA A 53 -5.03 4.14 -1.07
C ALA A 53 -6.29 3.28 -1.13
N LEU A 54 -6.17 2.06 -1.65
CA LEU A 54 -7.25 1.07 -1.71
C LEU A 54 -7.04 0.03 -0.61
N VAL A 55 -8.05 -0.20 0.22
CA VAL A 55 -8.10 -1.36 1.10
C VAL A 55 -9.14 -2.32 0.57
N SER A 56 -8.75 -3.57 0.33
CA SER A 56 -9.61 -4.58 -0.27
C SER A 56 -10.59 -5.20 0.72
N HIS A 57 -10.17 -5.46 1.97
CA HIS A 57 -11.00 -6.07 3.03
C HIS A 57 -10.38 -5.92 4.44
N LEU A 58 -11.11 -6.36 5.47
CA LEU A 58 -10.82 -6.14 6.89
C LEU A 58 -9.93 -7.22 7.54
N HIS A 59 -8.92 -7.74 6.83
CA HIS A 59 -7.88 -8.57 7.44
C HIS A 59 -6.65 -7.73 7.79
N ALA A 60 -5.95 -8.07 8.87
CA ALA A 60 -4.85 -7.24 9.40
C ALA A 60 -3.66 -7.08 8.42
N ASP A 61 -3.48 -8.03 7.49
CA ASP A 61 -2.46 -8.00 6.44
C ASP A 61 -2.86 -7.16 5.22
N HIS A 62 -4.11 -6.68 5.17
CA HIS A 62 -4.63 -5.76 4.15
C HIS A 62 -5.00 -4.39 4.73
N LEU A 63 -5.63 -4.38 5.92
CA LEU A 63 -5.95 -3.20 6.71
C LEU A 63 -4.98 -3.08 7.90
N HIS A 64 -3.78 -2.56 7.62
CA HIS A 64 -2.79 -2.29 8.66
C HIS A 64 -2.82 -0.81 9.07
N VAL A 65 -3.58 -0.47 10.12
CA VAL A 65 -3.79 0.92 10.61
C VAL A 65 -2.48 1.70 10.81
N PRO A 66 -1.40 1.14 11.39
CA PRO A 66 -0.13 1.87 11.51
C PRO A 66 0.54 2.21 10.17
N SER A 67 0.28 1.44 9.11
CA SER A 67 0.75 1.78 7.76
C SER A 67 -0.12 2.85 7.11
N LEU A 68 -1.44 2.77 7.28
CA LEU A 68 -2.36 3.82 6.80
C LEU A 68 -2.04 5.19 7.43
N ALA A 69 -1.68 5.21 8.72
CA ALA A 69 -1.30 6.43 9.43
C ALA A 69 0.00 7.09 8.90
N ARG A 70 0.77 6.40 8.06
CA ARG A 70 2.02 6.91 7.44
C ARG A 70 1.82 7.44 6.02
N LEU A 71 0.62 7.30 5.46
CA LEU A 71 0.31 7.81 4.13
C LEU A 71 0.46 9.34 4.11
N ALA A 72 0.82 9.87 2.94
CA ALA A 72 0.95 11.30 2.76
C ALA A 72 -0.38 12.02 3.09
N PRO A 73 -0.33 13.19 3.77
CA PRO A 73 -1.53 14.01 3.98
C PRO A 73 -2.27 14.27 2.65
N GLY A 74 -3.59 14.13 2.66
CA GLY A 74 -4.42 14.28 1.46
C GLY A 74 -4.66 12.99 0.65
N THR A 75 -4.01 11.87 1.00
CA THR A 75 -4.29 10.56 0.39
C THR A 75 -5.76 10.17 0.62
N ARG A 76 -6.51 9.90 -0.45
CA ARG A 76 -7.89 9.41 -0.33
C ARG A 76 -7.89 7.92 -0.02
N LEU A 77 -8.51 7.53 1.10
CA LEU A 77 -8.66 6.13 1.45
C LEU A 77 -10.01 5.61 0.93
N LEU A 78 -9.98 4.58 0.08
CA LEU A 78 -11.18 3.86 -0.36
C LEU A 78 -11.23 2.48 0.29
N VAL A 79 -12.38 2.14 0.85
CA VAL A 79 -12.64 0.90 1.58
C VAL A 79 -13.95 0.26 1.08
N PRO A 80 -14.18 -1.04 1.33
CA PRO A 80 -15.46 -1.68 1.04
C PRO A 80 -16.60 -1.04 1.85
N ARG A 81 -17.83 -1.11 1.32
CA ARG A 81 -19.03 -0.67 2.04
C ARG A 81 -19.38 -1.60 3.20
#